data_AF-A0A8T0WF38-F1
#
_entry.id   AF-A0A8T0WF38-F1
#
_cell.length_a   1.000
_cell.length_b   1.000
_cell.length_c   1.000
_cell.angle_alpha   90.00
_cell.angle_beta   90.00
_cell.angle_gamma   90.00
#
_symmetry.space_group_name_H-M   'P 1'
#
loop_
_entity.id
_entity.type
_entity.pdbx_description
1 polymer ?
#
loop_
_entity_poly.entity_id
_entity_poly.type
_entity_poly.pdbx_seq_one_letter_code
_entity_poly.pdbx_strand_id
1 'polypeptide(L)'
;MVDCPPLLLPAARVAAAVQYPCCTSRSSFNPGRSPFSVCFSRRRRSSVPVQSASAGTGNESSVADEPEAVEWAMQDFYALRKEVELAIERVSEVRQSAGLEQLMEEIASLEKKSADSSLWDDPSKAQGILVSLTEVKDRVKLLNDFKSQVEEAEIIVKLTEELDSIDTGLLEEASKIIKSLNKAIDNFEMTQLLSGPYDKEGAVINISAGAGGTDAQDWADMLLRMYVRWGEKQRYKTSS
;
A
#
# COMPACT_ATOMS: atom_id res chain seq x y z
N MET A 1 -2.87 15.64 52.66
CA MET A 1 -3.56 16.55 51.71
C MET A 1 -2.50 16.97 50.72
N VAL A 2 -2.59 16.44 49.51
CA VAL A 2 -1.58 16.59 48.45
C VAL A 2 -2.05 17.73 47.55
N ASP A 3 -1.21 18.75 47.42
CA ASP A 3 -1.34 19.82 46.45
C ASP A 3 -1.00 19.30 45.04
N CYS A 4 -1.85 19.62 44.06
CA CYS A 4 -1.58 19.43 42.65
C CYS A 4 -2.11 20.65 41.87
N PRO A 5 -1.24 21.49 41.26
CA PRO A 5 -1.65 22.54 40.35
C PRO A 5 -1.80 22.02 38.90
N PRO A 6 -2.75 22.54 38.10
CA PRO A 6 -3.04 22.02 36.77
C PRO A 6 -2.14 22.64 35.70
N LEU A 7 -1.60 21.78 34.83
CA LEU A 7 -0.93 22.14 33.59
C LEU A 7 -1.96 22.23 32.44
N LEU A 8 -1.89 23.33 31.71
CA LEU A 8 -2.67 23.62 30.50
C LEU A 8 -1.84 23.29 29.25
N LEU A 9 -2.41 22.49 28.35
CA LEU A 9 -2.09 22.48 26.91
C LEU A 9 -3.41 22.36 26.14
N PRO A 10 -3.67 23.18 25.09
CA PRO A 10 -4.74 22.94 24.14
C PRO A 10 -4.23 22.22 22.89
N ALA A 11 -5.09 21.32 22.40
CA ALA A 11 -4.92 20.51 21.19
C ALA A 11 -5.14 21.31 19.90
N ALA A 12 -4.60 20.73 18.83
CA ALA A 12 -4.47 21.28 17.48
C ALA A 12 -5.66 20.95 16.55
N ARG A 13 -5.50 21.43 15.30
CA ARG A 13 -6.09 21.04 13.99
C ARG A 13 -7.38 21.77 13.57
N VAL A 14 -7.68 22.13 12.31
CA VAL A 14 -7.08 22.22 10.95
C VAL A 14 -8.17 21.81 9.95
N ALA A 15 -8.38 22.68 8.95
CA ALA A 15 -8.80 22.47 7.56
C ALA A 15 -10.27 22.32 7.13
N ALA A 16 -10.54 23.03 6.04
CA ALA A 16 -11.71 23.17 5.20
C ALA A 16 -11.96 22.02 4.20
N ALA A 17 -13.16 21.98 3.59
CA ALA A 17 -13.31 21.70 2.15
C ALA A 17 -14.74 21.99 1.59
N VAL A 18 -14.79 22.96 0.67
CA VAL A 18 -15.40 23.02 -0.69
C VAL A 18 -16.63 22.15 -1.08
N GLN A 19 -17.60 22.84 -1.69
CA GLN A 19 -18.87 22.38 -2.30
C GLN A 19 -18.77 21.80 -3.73
N TYR A 20 -19.72 20.92 -4.08
CA TYR A 20 -20.14 20.65 -5.47
C TYR A 20 -21.68 20.65 -5.59
N PRO A 21 -22.25 20.98 -6.78
CA PRO A 21 -23.67 21.31 -6.93
C PRO A 21 -24.58 20.14 -7.32
N CYS A 22 -25.85 20.28 -6.94
CA CYS A 22 -26.99 19.44 -7.28
C CYS A 22 -27.44 19.58 -8.75
N CYS A 23 -27.91 18.49 -9.34
CA CYS A 23 -28.86 18.52 -10.45
C CYS A 23 -30.06 17.60 -10.16
N THR A 24 -31.24 18.16 -10.36
CA THR A 24 -32.58 17.69 -9.97
C THR A 24 -33.33 16.98 -11.11
N SER A 25 -34.31 16.15 -10.71
CA SER A 25 -35.59 15.85 -11.40
C SER A 25 -35.55 14.87 -12.59
N ARG A 26 -36.56 14.07 -12.94
CA ARG A 26 -37.82 13.60 -12.32
C ARG A 26 -38.40 12.50 -13.25
N SER A 27 -39.09 11.55 -12.63
CA SER A 27 -39.94 10.44 -13.09
C SER A 27 -40.49 10.36 -14.54
N SER A 28 -40.59 9.14 -15.05
CA SER A 28 -41.89 8.53 -15.43
C SER A 28 -41.78 7.01 -15.59
N PHE A 29 -42.60 6.29 -14.81
CA PHE A 29 -42.74 4.84 -14.75
C PHE A 29 -43.96 4.43 -15.58
N ASN A 30 -43.89 3.34 -16.36
CA ASN A 30 -45.06 2.81 -17.07
C ASN A 30 -45.06 1.26 -16.96
N PRO A 31 -46.07 0.65 -16.31
CA PRO A 31 -46.10 -0.79 -16.06
C PRO A 31 -46.90 -1.52 -17.14
N GLY A 32 -46.43 -2.70 -17.55
CA GLY A 32 -47.28 -3.69 -18.20
C GLY A 32 -46.64 -4.38 -19.39
N ARG A 33 -46.05 -5.56 -19.15
CA ARG A 33 -46.25 -6.83 -19.88
C ARG A 33 -45.15 -7.83 -19.51
N SER A 34 -45.57 -8.92 -18.87
CA SER A 34 -45.01 -10.25 -19.03
C SER A 34 -46.21 -11.18 -19.38
N PRO A 35 -46.06 -12.43 -19.86
CA PRO A 35 -44.88 -13.28 -19.71
C PRO A 35 -44.53 -14.22 -20.89
N PHE A 36 -43.39 -14.92 -20.74
CA PHE A 36 -42.93 -16.15 -21.42
C PHE A 36 -43.03 -16.28 -22.97
N SER A 37 -41.88 -16.44 -23.63
CA SER A 37 -41.59 -17.68 -24.39
C SER A 37 -40.11 -17.77 -24.76
N VAL A 38 -39.58 -18.97 -24.56
CA VAL A 38 -38.26 -19.47 -24.94
C VAL A 38 -38.16 -19.56 -26.47
N CYS A 39 -37.06 -19.11 -27.07
CA CYS A 39 -36.60 -19.59 -28.38
C CYS A 39 -35.07 -19.66 -28.43
N PHE A 40 -34.58 -20.90 -28.38
CA PHE A 40 -33.19 -21.29 -28.58
C PHE A 40 -32.90 -21.33 -30.09
N SER A 41 -32.23 -20.32 -30.65
CA SER A 41 -31.84 -20.34 -32.06
C SER A 41 -30.43 -20.93 -32.22
N ARG A 42 -30.41 -22.21 -32.57
CA ARG A 42 -29.32 -22.96 -33.21
C ARG A 42 -28.62 -22.11 -34.28
N ARG A 43 -27.36 -21.71 -34.07
CA ARG A 43 -26.53 -21.15 -35.14
C ARG A 43 -25.96 -22.30 -35.96
N ARG A 44 -26.44 -22.42 -37.21
CA ARG A 44 -25.95 -23.38 -38.20
C ARG A 44 -24.48 -23.10 -38.50
N ARG A 45 -23.66 -24.16 -38.49
CA ARG A 45 -22.33 -24.18 -39.13
C ARG A 45 -22.51 -23.99 -40.63
N SER A 46 -21.97 -22.91 -41.18
CA SER A 46 -21.74 -22.77 -42.62
C SER A 46 -20.32 -23.21 -42.93
N SER A 47 -20.23 -24.23 -43.77
CA SER A 47 -19.02 -24.77 -44.41
C SER A 47 -18.24 -23.69 -45.16
N VAL A 48 -16.94 -23.57 -44.86
CA VAL A 48 -15.98 -22.81 -45.67
C VAL A 48 -15.44 -23.75 -46.77
N PRO A 49 -15.43 -23.37 -48.04
CA PRO A 49 -14.79 -24.16 -49.08
C PRO A 49 -13.28 -23.93 -49.07
N VAL A 50 -12.54 -25.04 -49.18
CA VAL A 50 -11.12 -25.08 -49.48
C VAL A 50 -10.95 -24.71 -50.96
N GLN A 51 -10.13 -23.71 -51.28
CA GLN A 51 -9.50 -23.58 -52.58
C GLN A 51 -8.00 -23.31 -52.42
N SER A 52 -7.26 -24.06 -53.23
CA SER A 52 -5.81 -24.19 -53.28
C SER A 52 -5.20 -23.27 -54.33
N ALA A 53 -4.06 -22.68 -53.96
CA ALA A 53 -2.86 -22.37 -54.74
C ALA A 53 -2.96 -21.51 -56.02
N SER A 54 -2.22 -20.38 -56.01
CA SER A 54 -1.13 -20.16 -56.97
C SER A 54 -0.24 -19.00 -56.53
N ALA A 55 1.08 -19.21 -56.63
CA ALA A 55 2.12 -18.23 -56.39
C ALA A 55 2.08 -17.09 -57.42
N GLY A 56 2.29 -15.87 -56.94
CA GLY A 56 2.56 -14.67 -57.73
C GLY A 56 3.44 -13.75 -56.91
N THR A 57 4.73 -13.71 -57.26
CA THR A 57 5.76 -12.83 -56.70
C THR A 57 5.41 -11.36 -56.92
N GLY A 58 5.48 -10.56 -55.86
CA GLY A 58 5.44 -9.11 -55.89
C GLY A 58 5.75 -8.58 -54.50
N ASN A 59 6.88 -7.89 -54.36
CA ASN A 59 7.35 -7.24 -53.14
C ASN A 59 6.26 -6.42 -52.46
N GLU A 60 5.96 -6.73 -51.20
CA GLU A 60 5.57 -5.72 -50.22
C GLU A 60 6.45 -5.90 -48.99
N SER A 61 7.60 -5.24 -49.04
CA SER A 61 8.27 -4.74 -47.85
C SER A 61 7.28 -3.87 -47.07
N SER A 62 6.77 -4.40 -45.96
CA SER A 62 6.19 -3.59 -44.88
C SER A 62 6.96 -3.91 -43.60
N VAL A 63 8.25 -3.55 -43.64
CA VAL A 63 8.94 -3.11 -42.44
C VAL A 63 8.37 -1.73 -42.14
N ALA A 64 7.25 -1.71 -41.41
CA ALA A 64 6.98 -0.61 -40.51
C ALA A 64 7.59 -1.05 -39.18
N ASP A 65 8.88 -0.75 -39.02
CA ASP A 65 9.43 -0.60 -37.68
C ASP A 65 8.48 0.37 -36.94
N GLU A 66 8.06 -0.01 -35.74
CA GLU A 66 7.27 0.81 -34.83
C GLU A 66 8.27 1.54 -33.89
N PRO A 67 8.86 2.69 -34.29
CA PRO A 67 9.84 3.40 -33.48
C PRO A 67 9.22 4.00 -32.22
N GLU A 68 7.90 4.22 -32.19
CA GLU A 68 7.21 4.78 -31.01
C GLU A 68 7.22 3.79 -29.83
N ALA A 69 7.08 2.49 -30.06
CA ALA A 69 7.05 1.50 -28.99
C ALA A 69 8.40 1.35 -28.27
N VAL A 70 9.51 1.50 -29.00
CA VAL A 70 10.87 1.41 -28.45
C VAL A 70 11.25 2.68 -27.69
N GLU A 71 10.83 3.85 -28.19
CA GLU A 71 11.12 5.14 -27.57
C GLU A 71 10.45 5.29 -26.20
N TRP A 72 9.21 4.79 -26.05
CA TRP A 72 8.48 4.84 -24.78
C TRP A 72 8.99 3.79 -23.79
N ALA A 73 9.36 2.60 -24.25
CA ALA A 73 9.97 1.57 -23.41
C ALA A 73 11.31 2.01 -22.78
N MET A 74 12.08 2.80 -23.54
CA MET A 74 13.33 3.38 -23.05
C MET A 74 13.09 4.45 -21.95
N GLN A 75 12.07 5.28 -22.11
CA GLN A 75 11.70 6.27 -21.09
C GLN A 75 11.24 5.59 -19.78
N ASP A 76 10.43 4.55 -19.88
CA ASP A 76 9.95 3.77 -18.73
C ASP A 76 11.11 3.06 -18.02
N PHE A 77 12.09 2.55 -18.77
CA PHE A 77 13.30 1.96 -18.23
C PHE A 77 14.10 2.97 -17.38
N TYR A 78 14.39 4.17 -17.91
CA TYR A 78 15.13 5.18 -17.16
C TYR A 78 14.38 5.69 -15.93
N ALA A 79 13.05 5.81 -16.02
CA ALA A 79 12.22 6.15 -14.87
C ALA A 79 12.32 5.07 -13.79
N LEU A 80 12.18 3.80 -14.17
CA LEU A 80 12.27 2.67 -13.24
C LEU A 80 13.66 2.57 -12.59
N ARG A 81 14.74 2.72 -13.37
CA ARG A 81 16.11 2.74 -12.84
C ARG A 81 16.26 3.79 -11.74
N LYS A 82 15.76 5.00 -11.98
CA LYS A 82 15.79 6.08 -10.99
C LYS A 82 14.94 5.74 -9.76
N GLU A 83 13.77 5.13 -9.93
CA GLU A 83 12.94 4.67 -8.81
C GLU A 83 13.66 3.62 -7.96
N VAL A 84 14.38 2.68 -8.59
CA VAL A 84 15.18 1.67 -7.90
C VAL A 84 16.32 2.32 -7.11
N GLU A 85 17.05 3.26 -7.70
CA GLU A 85 18.12 3.99 -7.01
C GLU A 85 17.62 4.71 -5.75
N LEU A 86 16.49 5.42 -5.87
CA LEU A 86 15.85 6.08 -4.72
C LEU A 86 15.35 5.07 -3.68
N ALA A 87 14.88 3.90 -4.11
CA ALA A 87 14.46 2.84 -3.20
C ALA A 87 15.64 2.22 -2.42
N ILE A 88 16.82 2.09 -3.05
CA ILE A 88 18.07 1.67 -2.38
C ILE A 88 18.40 2.63 -1.24
N GLU A 89 18.41 3.93 -1.52
CA GLU A 89 18.69 4.96 -0.52
C GLU A 89 17.68 4.90 0.62
N ARG A 90 16.38 4.88 0.29
CA ARG A 90 15.31 4.82 1.30
C ARG A 90 15.40 3.58 2.18
N VAL A 91 15.66 2.40 1.60
CA VAL A 91 15.81 1.16 2.39
C VAL A 91 17.04 1.24 3.30
N SER A 92 18.15 1.83 2.83
CA SER A 92 19.33 2.05 3.67
C SER A 92 19.01 2.95 4.87
N GLU A 93 18.33 4.08 4.63
CA GLU A 93 17.91 5.02 5.68
C GLU A 93 16.99 4.35 6.70
N VAL A 94 15.96 3.64 6.24
CA VAL A 94 14.99 2.94 7.10
C VAL A 94 15.68 1.89 7.96
N ARG A 95 16.63 1.13 7.41
CA ARG A 95 17.40 0.12 8.16
C ARG A 95 18.30 0.75 9.22
N GLN A 96 18.90 1.90 8.93
CA GLN A 96 19.70 2.64 9.89
C GLN A 96 18.83 3.25 11.00
N SER A 97 17.74 3.94 10.65
CA SER A 97 16.85 4.57 11.62
C SER A 97 16.11 3.56 12.49
N ALA A 98 15.85 2.36 11.98
CA ALA A 98 15.27 1.25 12.75
C ALA A 98 16.25 0.61 13.73
N GLY A 99 17.55 0.97 13.68
CA GLY A 99 18.56 0.47 14.61
C GLY A 99 18.91 -1.00 14.37
N LEU A 100 19.08 -1.43 13.11
CA LEU A 100 19.36 -2.83 12.76
C LEU A 100 20.50 -3.44 13.60
N GLU A 101 21.59 -2.71 13.81
CA GLU A 101 22.73 -3.18 14.61
C GLU A 101 22.32 -3.49 16.06
N GLN A 102 21.54 -2.60 16.67
CA GLN A 102 21.03 -2.79 18.04
C GLN A 102 20.10 -3.99 18.12
N LEU A 103 19.24 -4.19 17.11
CA LEU A 103 18.37 -5.36 17.05
C LEU A 103 19.16 -6.67 16.92
N MET A 104 20.28 -6.67 16.20
CA MET A 104 21.16 -7.84 16.09
C MET A 104 21.87 -8.14 17.42
N GLU A 105 22.37 -7.12 18.11
CA GLU A 105 22.93 -7.25 19.46
C GLU A 105 21.88 -7.76 20.47
N GLU A 106 20.65 -7.25 20.39
CA GLU A 106 19.53 -7.71 21.21
C GLU A 106 19.24 -9.20 20.97
N ILE A 107 19.19 -9.65 19.72
CA ILE A 107 19.04 -11.08 19.38
C ILE A 107 20.15 -11.89 20.03
N ALA A 108 21.42 -11.50 19.85
CA ALA A 108 22.55 -12.22 20.44
C ALA A 108 22.44 -12.29 21.98
N SER A 109 21.99 -11.21 22.62
CA SER A 109 21.79 -11.16 24.07
C SER A 109 20.64 -12.08 24.54
N LEU A 110 19.54 -12.14 23.80
CA LEU A 110 18.37 -12.97 24.10
C LEU A 110 18.66 -14.44 23.82
N GLU A 111 19.39 -14.75 22.75
CA GLU A 111 19.85 -16.09 22.43
C GLU A 111 20.77 -16.64 23.54
N LYS A 112 21.69 -15.81 24.03
CA LYS A 112 22.54 -16.18 25.18
C LYS A 112 21.71 -16.50 26.42
N LYS A 113 20.73 -15.66 26.76
CA LYS A 113 19.80 -15.90 27.88
C LYS A 113 18.97 -17.17 27.67
N SER A 114 18.61 -17.49 26.42
CA SER A 114 17.84 -18.69 26.08
C SER A 114 18.67 -19.99 26.17
N ALA A 115 20.00 -19.88 26.05
CA ALA A 115 20.91 -21.02 26.18
C ALA A 115 21.24 -21.35 27.65
N ASP A 116 20.97 -20.44 28.59
CA ASP A 116 21.20 -20.67 30.01
C ASP A 116 20.22 -21.70 30.58
N SER A 117 20.73 -22.75 31.22
CA SER A 117 19.90 -23.83 31.77
C SER A 117 18.91 -23.36 32.84
N SER A 118 19.26 -22.32 33.60
CA SER A 118 18.42 -21.71 34.64
C SER A 118 17.15 -21.03 34.11
N LEU A 119 17.06 -20.77 32.80
CA LEU A 119 15.85 -20.19 32.21
C LEU A 119 14.65 -21.13 32.34
N TRP A 120 14.89 -22.44 32.26
CA TRP A 120 13.84 -23.46 32.28
C TRP A 120 13.28 -23.74 33.67
N ASP A 121 13.87 -23.14 34.71
CA ASP A 121 13.36 -23.20 36.09
C ASP A 121 12.10 -22.35 36.29
N ASP A 122 11.89 -21.31 35.46
CA ASP A 122 10.73 -20.42 35.51
C ASP A 122 10.04 -20.34 34.13
N PRO A 123 8.94 -21.09 33.92
CA PRO A 123 8.28 -21.16 32.62
C PRO A 123 7.71 -19.82 32.16
N SER A 124 7.34 -18.92 33.09
CA SER A 124 6.79 -17.61 32.74
C SER A 124 7.89 -16.70 32.16
N LYS A 125 9.09 -16.74 32.75
CA LYS A 125 10.25 -15.99 32.23
C LYS A 125 10.74 -16.55 30.90
N ALA A 126 10.79 -17.88 30.76
CA ALA A 126 11.15 -18.54 29.52
C ALA A 126 10.23 -18.11 28.37
N GLN A 127 8.91 -18.10 28.59
CA GLN A 127 7.94 -17.66 27.60
C GLN A 127 8.16 -16.20 27.19
N GLY A 128 8.36 -15.29 28.16
CA GLY A 128 8.60 -13.87 27.87
C GLY A 128 9.85 -13.64 27.01
N ILE A 129 10.96 -14.31 27.34
CA ILE A 129 12.21 -14.19 26.58
C ILE A 129 12.03 -14.74 25.16
N LEU A 130 11.41 -15.91 25.00
CA LEU A 130 11.19 -16.50 23.68
C LEU A 130 10.29 -15.63 22.80
N VAL A 131 9.22 -15.05 23.35
CA VAL A 131 8.35 -14.12 22.62
C VAL A 131 9.14 -12.88 22.17
N SER A 132 9.87 -12.25 23.09
CA SER A 132 10.69 -11.08 22.73
C SER A 132 11.76 -11.41 21.67
N LEU A 133 12.36 -12.60 21.74
CA LEU A 133 13.33 -13.07 20.76
C LEU A 133 12.67 -13.23 19.39
N THR A 134 11.50 -13.84 19.31
CA THR A 134 10.76 -13.98 18.04
C THR A 134 10.39 -12.61 17.45
N GLU A 135 9.92 -11.67 18.28
CA GLU A 135 9.57 -10.32 17.85
C GLU A 135 10.77 -9.54 17.28
N VAL A 136 11.93 -9.61 17.93
CA VAL A 136 13.15 -8.95 17.43
C VAL A 136 13.65 -9.62 16.16
N LYS A 137 13.63 -10.96 16.10
CA LYS A 137 14.02 -11.70 14.88
C LYS A 137 13.12 -11.37 13.70
N ASP A 138 11.82 -11.27 13.91
CA ASP A 138 10.87 -10.96 12.85
C ASP A 138 11.04 -9.53 12.34
N ARG A 139 11.38 -8.57 13.22
CA ARG A 139 11.78 -7.21 12.82
C ARG A 139 13.04 -7.20 11.93
N VAL A 140 14.07 -7.93 12.32
CA VAL A 140 15.32 -8.03 11.54
C VAL A 140 15.08 -8.72 10.18
N LYS A 141 14.26 -9.78 10.15
CA LYS A 141 13.87 -10.44 8.89
C LYS A 141 13.19 -9.46 7.95
N LEU A 142 12.18 -8.72 8.43
CA LEU A 142 11.47 -7.73 7.62
C LEU A 142 12.41 -6.67 7.02
N LEU A 143 13.38 -6.17 7.79
CA LEU A 143 14.38 -5.22 7.29
C LEU A 143 15.33 -5.82 6.25
N ASN A 144 15.62 -7.12 6.35
CA ASN A 144 16.41 -7.84 5.35
C ASN A 144 15.58 -8.19 4.10
N ASP A 145 14.28 -8.43 4.25
CA ASP A 145 13.38 -8.64 3.13
C ASP A 145 13.28 -7.37 2.26
N PHE A 146 13.23 -6.18 2.88
CA PHE A 146 13.29 -4.91 2.15
C PHE A 146 14.57 -4.78 1.32
N LYS A 147 15.72 -5.14 1.91
CA LYS A 147 17.01 -5.16 1.20
C LYS A 147 16.97 -6.12 0.01
N SER A 148 16.43 -7.31 0.22
CA SER A 148 16.39 -8.37 -0.79
C SER A 148 15.49 -7.99 -1.97
N GLN A 149 14.33 -7.37 -1.71
CA GLN A 149 13.42 -6.88 -2.74
C GLN A 149 14.04 -5.77 -3.60
N VAL A 150 14.79 -4.84 -2.99
CA VAL A 150 15.50 -3.82 -3.75
C VAL A 150 16.60 -4.43 -4.60
N GLU A 151 17.40 -5.34 -4.04
CA GLU A 151 18.48 -6.02 -4.75
C GLU A 151 17.92 -6.81 -5.96
N GLU A 152 16.76 -7.45 -5.82
CA GLU A 152 16.08 -8.12 -6.93
C GLU A 152 15.69 -7.14 -8.05
N ALA A 153 15.08 -6.00 -7.72
CA ALA A 153 14.74 -4.97 -8.69
C ALA A 153 16.00 -4.35 -9.36
N GLU A 154 17.08 -4.17 -8.59
CA GLU A 154 18.36 -3.68 -9.09
C GLU A 154 19.01 -4.68 -10.07
N ILE A 155 18.93 -5.97 -9.77
CA ILE A 155 19.41 -7.02 -10.69
C ILE A 155 18.64 -6.97 -12.01
N ILE A 156 17.30 -6.84 -11.97
CA ILE A 156 16.49 -6.73 -13.20
C ILE A 156 16.91 -5.51 -14.04
N VAL A 157 17.12 -4.36 -13.39
CA VAL A 157 17.59 -3.14 -14.08
C VAL A 157 18.96 -3.37 -14.72
N LYS A 158 19.93 -3.91 -13.97
CA LYS A 158 21.29 -4.20 -14.48
C LYS A 158 21.28 -5.18 -15.65
N LEU A 159 20.49 -6.26 -15.54
CA LEU A 159 20.31 -7.22 -16.63
C LEU A 159 19.73 -6.55 -17.88
N THR A 160 18.81 -5.61 -17.71
CA THR A 160 18.23 -4.87 -18.84
C THR A 160 19.25 -3.92 -19.49
N GLU A 161 20.18 -3.33 -18.72
CA GLU A 161 21.27 -2.50 -19.27
C GLU A 161 22.26 -3.27 -20.14
N GLU A 162 22.46 -4.55 -19.83
CA GLU A 162 23.39 -5.43 -20.56
C GLU A 162 22.77 -6.02 -21.84
N LEU A 163 21.44 -6.01 -21.96
CA LEU A 163 20.72 -6.55 -23.11
C LEU A 163 20.53 -5.50 -24.21
N ASP A 164 20.69 -5.92 -25.47
CA ASP A 164 20.46 -5.06 -26.65
C ASP A 164 18.96 -4.75 -26.87
N SER A 165 18.06 -5.44 -26.17
CA SER A 165 16.61 -5.31 -26.27
C SER A 165 15.94 -5.27 -24.91
N ILE A 166 15.00 -4.34 -24.73
CA ILE A 166 14.22 -4.19 -23.50
C ILE A 166 13.11 -5.25 -23.45
N ASP A 167 13.14 -6.12 -22.44
CA ASP A 167 12.02 -6.99 -22.11
C ASP A 167 11.02 -6.24 -21.21
N THR A 168 9.90 -5.83 -21.78
CA THR A 168 8.85 -5.10 -21.06
C THR A 168 8.24 -5.91 -19.91
N GLY A 169 8.24 -7.24 -20.01
CA GLY A 169 7.73 -8.12 -18.95
C GLY A 169 8.58 -8.03 -17.68
N LEU A 170 9.90 -8.07 -17.84
CA LEU A 170 10.85 -7.93 -16.73
C LEU A 170 10.77 -6.53 -16.10
N LEU A 171 10.63 -5.47 -16.90
CA LEU A 171 10.45 -4.11 -16.38
C LEU A 171 9.17 -3.98 -15.55
N GLU A 172 8.06 -4.57 -16.02
CA GLU A 172 6.84 -4.59 -15.23
C GLU A 172 7.01 -5.31 -13.89
N GLU A 173 7.74 -6.42 -13.85
CA GLU A 173 8.04 -7.16 -12.63
C GLU A 173 8.82 -6.31 -11.63
N ALA A 174 9.94 -5.70 -12.06
CA ALA A 174 10.69 -4.77 -11.22
C ALA A 174 9.83 -3.58 -10.73
N SER A 175 8.98 -3.03 -11.60
CA SER A 175 8.05 -1.96 -11.19
C SER A 175 7.05 -2.41 -10.11
N LYS A 176 6.57 -3.67 -10.18
CA LYS A 176 5.66 -4.25 -9.19
C LYS A 176 6.38 -4.47 -7.87
N ILE A 177 7.62 -4.97 -7.90
CA ILE A 177 8.47 -5.14 -6.73
C ILE A 177 8.64 -3.79 -6.01
N ILE A 178 9.11 -2.75 -6.70
CA ILE A 178 9.32 -1.41 -6.11
C ILE A 178 8.04 -0.80 -5.57
N LYS A 179 6.90 -0.92 -6.28
CA LYS A 179 5.60 -0.46 -5.79
C LYS A 179 5.15 -1.19 -4.52
N SER A 180 5.41 -2.49 -4.45
CA SER A 180 5.05 -3.31 -3.28
C SER A 180 5.95 -3.00 -2.08
N LEU A 181 7.24 -2.85 -2.32
CA LEU A 181 8.24 -2.46 -1.34
C LEU A 181 7.94 -1.09 -0.73
N ASN A 182 7.68 -0.07 -1.57
CA ASN A 182 7.37 1.27 -1.08
C ASN A 182 6.16 1.26 -0.13
N LYS A 183 5.11 0.51 -0.47
CA LYS A 183 3.95 0.34 0.42
C LYS A 183 4.32 -0.37 1.72
N ALA A 184 5.20 -1.36 1.67
CA ALA A 184 5.65 -2.08 2.85
C ALA A 184 6.49 -1.18 3.78
N ILE A 185 7.37 -0.35 3.20
CA ILE A 185 8.13 0.68 3.93
C ILE A 185 7.20 1.70 4.56
N ASP A 186 6.23 2.25 3.80
CA ASP A 186 5.26 3.21 4.33
C ASP A 186 4.49 2.63 5.52
N ASN A 187 4.06 1.38 5.42
CA ASN A 187 3.38 0.69 6.52
C ASN A 187 4.31 0.50 7.73
N PHE A 188 5.57 0.12 7.52
CA PHE A 188 6.56 -0.03 8.58
C PHE A 188 6.81 1.31 9.31
N GLU A 189 7.05 2.38 8.57
CA GLU A 189 7.21 3.73 9.12
C GLU A 189 5.98 4.16 9.93
N MET A 190 4.78 3.88 9.42
CA MET A 190 3.53 4.14 10.15
C MET A 190 3.45 3.33 11.47
N THR A 191 3.85 2.06 11.47
CA THR A 191 3.88 1.28 12.72
C THR A 191 4.90 1.81 13.72
N GLN A 192 6.02 2.35 13.23
CA GLN A 192 7.04 2.96 14.09
C GLN A 192 6.55 4.27 14.71
N LEU A 193 5.83 5.09 13.94
CA LEU A 193 5.20 6.31 14.44
C LEU A 193 4.09 6.04 15.47
N LEU A 194 3.39 4.91 15.35
CA LEU A 194 2.27 4.50 16.20
C LEU A 194 2.68 3.50 17.29
N SER A 195 3.85 3.72 17.91
CA SER A 195 4.43 2.86 18.94
C SER A 195 4.19 3.35 20.37
N GLY A 196 3.35 4.35 20.55
CA GLY A 196 2.95 4.89 21.84
C GLY A 196 2.11 3.91 22.68
N PRO A 197 2.10 4.08 24.02
CA PRO A 197 1.41 3.14 24.92
C PRO A 197 -0.11 3.09 24.69
N TYR A 198 -0.70 4.19 24.24
CA TYR A 198 -2.14 4.34 24.01
C TYR A 198 -2.54 4.20 22.54
N ASP A 199 -1.60 3.97 21.63
CA ASP A 199 -1.87 3.95 20.19
C ASP A 199 -2.72 2.73 19.76
N LYS A 200 -2.75 1.70 20.60
CA LYS A 200 -3.61 0.52 20.44
C LYS A 200 -5.02 0.74 21.01
N GLU A 201 -5.23 1.78 21.81
CA GLU A 201 -6.50 2.04 22.49
C GLU A 201 -7.46 2.85 21.61
N GLY A 202 -8.73 2.86 22.01
CA GLY A 202 -9.73 3.70 21.35
C GLY A 202 -9.48 5.18 21.61
N ALA A 203 -9.61 6.02 20.59
CA ALA A 203 -9.52 7.47 20.75
C ALA A 203 -10.90 8.06 21.09
N VAL A 204 -10.93 8.98 22.07
CA VAL A 204 -12.09 9.84 22.34
C VAL A 204 -11.81 11.21 21.72
N ILE A 205 -12.66 11.62 20.76
CA ILE A 205 -12.55 12.91 20.09
C ILE A 205 -13.61 13.84 20.68
N ASN A 206 -13.19 14.91 21.34
CA ASN A 206 -14.09 15.97 21.80
C ASN A 206 -13.96 17.19 20.88
N ILE A 207 -15.06 17.56 20.21
CA ILE A 207 -15.12 18.73 19.34
C ILE A 207 -15.98 19.77 20.05
N SER A 208 -15.42 20.95 20.32
CA SER A 208 -16.12 22.05 20.96
C SER A 208 -16.07 23.28 20.05
N ALA A 209 -17.21 23.94 19.86
CA ALA A 209 -17.27 25.20 19.14
C ALA A 209 -16.53 26.29 19.94
N GLY A 210 -15.59 26.98 19.29
CA GLY A 210 -14.86 28.10 19.87
C GLY A 210 -15.69 29.39 19.89
N ALA A 211 -15.01 30.53 19.97
CA ALA A 211 -15.68 31.84 19.84
C ALA A 211 -16.20 32.02 18.39
N GLY A 212 -17.51 32.24 18.23
CA GLY A 212 -18.11 32.43 16.90
C GLY A 212 -19.64 32.26 16.82
N GLY A 213 -20.31 31.90 17.92
CA GLY A 213 -21.77 31.77 17.93
C GLY A 213 -22.27 30.59 17.10
N THR A 214 -23.37 30.76 16.37
CA THR A 214 -24.04 29.68 15.62
C THR A 214 -23.22 29.15 14.45
N ASP A 215 -22.45 30.00 13.76
CA ASP A 215 -21.61 29.56 12.65
C ASP A 215 -20.54 28.58 13.14
N ALA A 216 -19.85 28.91 14.25
CA ALA A 216 -18.88 28.01 14.87
C ALA A 216 -19.48 26.66 15.29
N GLN A 217 -20.75 26.63 15.66
CA GLN A 217 -21.47 25.39 15.96
C GLN A 217 -21.73 24.55 14.70
N ASP A 218 -22.16 25.18 13.60
CA ASP A 218 -22.38 24.49 12.33
C ASP A 218 -21.08 23.87 11.78
N TRP A 219 -19.94 24.56 11.94
CA TRP A 219 -18.62 24.02 11.61
C TRP A 219 -18.23 22.82 12.49
N ALA A 220 -18.49 22.89 13.81
CA ALA A 220 -18.24 21.77 14.72
C ALA A 220 -19.08 20.53 14.34
N ASP A 221 -20.35 20.73 13.98
CA ASP A 221 -21.23 19.68 13.49
C ASP A 221 -20.73 19.07 12.17
N MET A 222 -20.19 19.89 11.26
CA MET A 222 -19.60 19.41 10.01
C MET A 222 -18.37 18.53 10.27
N LEU A 223 -17.49 18.93 11.20
CA LEU A 223 -16.31 18.15 11.59
C LEU A 223 -16.70 16.83 12.25
N LEU A 224 -17.72 16.84 13.12
CA LEU A 224 -18.24 15.62 13.74
C LEU A 224 -18.69 14.61 12.67
N ARG A 225 -19.47 15.06 11.68
CA ARG A 225 -19.94 14.20 10.58
C ARG A 225 -18.78 13.68 9.72
N MET A 226 -17.74 14.49 9.52
CA MET A 226 -16.53 14.06 8.80
C MET A 226 -15.83 12.91 9.52
N TYR A 227 -15.58 13.05 10.84
CA TYR A 227 -14.90 12.02 11.63
C TYR A 227 -15.74 10.75 11.80
N VAL A 228 -17.06 10.86 11.94
CA VAL A 228 -17.96 9.70 11.99
C VAL A 228 -17.88 8.91 10.68
N ARG A 229 -17.99 9.58 9.52
CA ARG A 229 -17.88 8.92 8.20
C ARG A 229 -16.49 8.34 7.94
N TRP A 230 -15.44 9.01 8.39
CA TRP A 230 -14.08 8.47 8.32
C TRP A 230 -13.93 7.22 9.17
N GLY A 231 -14.46 7.22 10.40
CA GLY A 231 -14.45 6.07 11.30
C GLY A 231 -15.19 4.87 10.71
N GLU A 232 -16.37 5.08 10.12
CA GLU A 232 -17.12 4.04 9.41
C GLU A 232 -16.34 3.46 8.22
N LYS A 233 -15.65 4.30 7.45
CA LYS A 233 -14.81 3.87 6.32
C LYS A 233 -13.63 3.02 6.78
N GLN A 234 -13.03 3.35 7.93
CA GLN A 234 -11.96 2.56 8.57
C GLN A 234 -12.49 1.34 9.34
N ARG A 235 -13.81 1.10 9.35
CA ARG A 235 -14.48 0.03 10.09
C ARG A 235 -14.31 0.12 11.61
N TYR A 236 -14.13 1.32 12.14
CA TYR A 236 -14.14 1.57 13.59
C TYR A 236 -15.58 1.63 14.13
N LYS A 237 -15.76 1.19 15.37
CA LYS A 237 -17.04 1.34 16.09
C LYS A 237 -17.14 2.78 16.59
N THR A 238 -18.07 3.55 16.04
CA THR A 238 -18.36 4.92 16.48
C THR A 238 -19.57 4.91 17.43
N SER A 239 -19.45 5.59 18.58
CA SER A 239 -20.57 5.88 19.48
C SER A 239 -20.58 7.38 19.73
N SER A 240 -21.61 8.06 19.24
CA SER A 240 -21.87 9.49 19.45
C SER A 240 -22.64 9.74 20.73
#